data_AF-A0A969GDM7-F1
#
_entry.id   AF-A0A969GDM7-F1
#
_cell.length_a   1.000
_cell.length_b   1.000
_cell.length_c   1.000
_cell.angle_alpha   90.00
_cell.angle_beta   90.00
_cell.angle_gamma   90.00
#
_symmetry.space_group_name_H-M   'P 1'
#
loop_
_entity.id
_entity.type
_entity.pdbx_description
1 polymer ?
#
loop_
_entity_poly.entity_id
_entity_poly.type
_entity_poly.pdbx_seq_one_letter_code
_entity_poly.pdbx_strand_id
1 'polypeptide(L)'
;MRKLFLVFVLGILFAFPFSISAQSNVTLYSVNVQLWPEYDQPSMLVIVDFKVAPMTPLPVDLTFRIPDDTNLIAVAFESENGDLLNATFEPPTSNGAWQMFTVTVEQNVIYRFEYYQPLTFRGNERTFSYLWDHSYAVKSFLYAF
;
A
#
# COMPACT_ATOMS: atom_id res chain seq x y z
N MET A 1 3.98 -19.87 50.78
CA MET A 1 2.98 -18.87 50.33
C MET A 1 3.48 -17.96 49.20
N ARG A 2 4.73 -17.45 49.22
CA ARG A 2 5.30 -16.61 48.14
C ARG A 2 5.35 -17.26 46.74
N LYS A 3 5.62 -18.58 46.67
CA LYS A 3 5.67 -19.32 45.39
C LYS A 3 4.29 -19.55 44.75
N LEU A 4 3.25 -19.76 45.56
CA LEU A 4 1.86 -19.88 45.09
C LEU A 4 1.32 -18.55 44.57
N PHE A 5 1.69 -17.44 45.24
CA PHE A 5 1.34 -16.10 44.77
C PHE A 5 1.95 -15.78 43.40
N LEU A 6 3.23 -16.14 43.18
CA LEU A 6 3.88 -15.98 41.87
C LEU A 6 3.22 -16.79 40.75
N VAL A 7 2.79 -18.02 41.04
CA VAL A 7 2.05 -18.86 40.07
C VAL A 7 0.69 -18.25 39.74
N PHE A 8 0.02 -17.66 40.74
CA PHE A 8 -1.28 -17.01 40.54
C PHE A 8 -1.16 -15.73 39.72
N VAL A 9 -0.13 -14.90 39.98
CA VAL A 9 0.16 -13.69 39.20
C VAL A 9 0.54 -14.04 37.76
N LEU A 10 1.33 -15.09 37.55
CA LEU A 10 1.71 -15.54 36.21
C LEU A 10 0.50 -16.10 35.44
N GLY A 11 -0.41 -16.81 36.11
CA GLY A 11 -1.66 -17.29 35.51
C GLY A 11 -2.60 -16.17 35.04
N ILE A 12 -2.64 -15.04 35.76
CA ILE A 12 -3.44 -13.87 35.37
C ILE A 12 -2.85 -13.17 34.13
N LEU A 13 -1.52 -13.11 34.01
CA LEU A 13 -0.83 -12.53 32.84
C LEU A 13 -1.08 -13.30 31.53
N PHE A 14 -1.32 -14.61 31.59
CA PHE A 14 -1.69 -15.43 30.42
C PHE A 14 -3.20 -15.50 30.15
N ALA A 15 -4.04 -15.03 31.09
CA ALA A 15 -5.50 -15.06 30.96
C ALA A 15 -6.07 -13.87 30.16
N PHE A 16 -5.26 -12.83 29.92
CA PHE A 16 -5.63 -11.72 29.07
C PHE A 16 -5.02 -11.93 27.68
N PRO A 17 -5.80 -12.29 26.65
CA PRO A 17 -5.32 -12.19 25.29
C PRO A 17 -5.00 -10.70 25.03
N PHE A 18 -3.73 -10.38 24.80
CA PHE A 18 -3.38 -9.12 24.17
C PHE A 18 -3.99 -9.17 22.77
N SER A 19 -5.10 -8.47 22.58
CA SER A 19 -5.63 -8.21 21.25
C SER A 19 -4.62 -7.33 20.52
N ILE A 20 -3.71 -7.95 19.79
CA ILE A 20 -2.91 -7.30 18.77
C ILE A 20 -3.91 -6.94 17.65
N SER A 21 -4.42 -5.71 17.67
CA SER A 21 -5.26 -5.19 16.60
C SER A 21 -4.37 -4.77 15.44
N ALA A 22 -3.89 -5.74 14.66
CA ALA A 22 -2.94 -5.52 13.55
C ALA A 22 -3.59 -5.02 12.24
N GLN A 23 -4.89 -4.79 12.19
CA GLN A 23 -5.54 -4.14 11.05
C GLN A 23 -6.49 -3.07 11.57
N SER A 24 -6.01 -1.84 11.63
CA SER A 24 -6.91 -0.69 11.59
C SER A 24 -7.74 -0.82 10.31
N ASN A 25 -9.07 -0.68 10.41
CA ASN A 25 -9.97 -0.63 9.25
C ASN A 25 -9.74 0.70 8.48
N VAL A 26 -8.54 0.90 7.94
CA VAL A 26 -8.20 2.07 7.17
C VAL A 26 -9.01 2.03 5.88
N THR A 27 -9.70 3.12 5.62
CA THR A 27 -10.42 3.34 4.37
C THR A 27 -9.67 4.39 3.57
N LEU A 28 -9.50 4.14 2.28
CA LEU A 28 -9.00 5.14 1.35
C LEU A 28 -10.16 6.03 0.91
N TYR A 29 -9.99 7.33 1.11
CA TYR A 29 -10.94 8.33 0.62
C TYR A 29 -10.96 8.37 -0.91
N SER A 30 -9.79 8.34 -1.53
CA SER A 30 -9.65 8.34 -2.98
C SER A 30 -8.50 7.45 -3.41
N VAL A 31 -8.69 6.78 -4.54
CA VAL A 31 -7.66 6.12 -5.34
C VAL A 31 -7.84 6.55 -6.79
N ASN A 32 -6.77 7.01 -7.43
CA ASN A 32 -6.72 7.35 -8.84
C ASN A 32 -5.57 6.59 -9.50
N VAL A 33 -5.90 5.76 -10.48
CA VAL A 33 -4.94 4.94 -11.23
C VAL A 33 -4.78 5.52 -12.63
N GLN A 34 -3.55 5.85 -13.01
CA GLN A 34 -3.21 6.28 -14.37
C GLN A 34 -2.32 5.22 -15.02
N LEU A 35 -2.63 4.89 -16.27
CA LEU A 35 -1.97 3.84 -17.03
C LEU A 35 -1.33 4.44 -18.27
N TRP A 36 -0.01 4.59 -18.26
CA TRP A 36 0.74 5.24 -19.34
C TRP A 36 1.54 4.18 -20.11
N PRO A 37 1.02 3.68 -21.25
CA PRO A 37 1.69 2.66 -22.04
C PRO A 37 2.91 3.27 -22.75
N GLU A 38 4.04 2.58 -22.67
CA GLU A 38 5.25 2.93 -23.43
C GLU A 38 5.72 4.38 -23.21
N TYR A 39 5.56 4.93 -21.99
CA TYR A 39 5.90 6.33 -21.67
C TYR A 39 7.37 6.66 -21.99
N ASP A 40 8.29 5.87 -21.44
CA ASP A 40 9.74 6.02 -21.61
C ASP A 40 10.47 4.67 -21.82
N GLN A 41 9.77 3.54 -21.69
CA GLN A 41 10.28 2.19 -21.95
C GLN A 41 9.13 1.23 -22.35
N PRO A 42 9.39 0.09 -23.02
CA PRO A 42 8.35 -0.78 -23.61
C PRO A 42 7.59 -1.62 -22.56
N SER A 43 6.90 -0.94 -21.65
CA SER A 43 6.12 -1.49 -20.54
C SER A 43 4.99 -0.52 -20.17
N MET A 44 4.12 -0.91 -19.24
CA MET A 44 3.09 -0.02 -18.69
C MET A 44 3.67 0.70 -17.47
N LEU A 45 3.69 2.04 -17.50
CA LEU A 45 3.87 2.84 -16.28
C LEU A 45 2.51 2.93 -15.58
N VAL A 46 2.44 2.46 -14.34
CA VAL A 46 1.27 2.57 -13.50
C VAL A 46 1.54 3.60 -12.41
N ILE A 47 0.72 4.64 -12.35
CA ILE A 47 0.79 5.69 -11.33
C ILE A 47 -0.46 5.57 -10.47
N VAL A 48 -0.29 5.38 -9.17
CA VAL A 48 -1.40 5.26 -8.22
C VAL A 48 -1.31 6.39 -7.21
N ASP A 49 -2.27 7.31 -7.29
CA ASP A 49 -2.52 8.32 -6.27
C ASP A 49 -3.56 7.80 -5.27
N PHE A 50 -3.30 7.94 -3.98
CA PHE A 50 -4.24 7.58 -2.93
C PHE A 50 -4.26 8.59 -1.79
N LYS A 51 -5.38 8.64 -1.06
CA LYS A 51 -5.53 9.45 0.15
C LYS A 51 -6.35 8.68 1.18
N VAL A 52 -5.89 8.66 2.43
CA VAL A 52 -6.62 8.03 3.54
C VAL A 52 -7.86 8.86 3.94
N ALA A 53 -8.82 8.25 4.63
CA ALA A 53 -10.00 8.97 5.13
C ALA A 53 -9.60 10.16 6.04
N PRO A 54 -10.36 11.28 6.04
CA PRO A 54 -9.99 12.50 6.79
C PRO A 54 -9.70 12.31 8.29
N MET A 55 -10.36 11.34 8.93
CA MET A 55 -10.23 11.06 10.37
C MET A 55 -9.35 9.83 10.67
N THR A 56 -8.55 9.37 9.71
CA THR A 56 -7.63 8.25 9.91
C THR A 56 -6.57 8.65 10.95
N PRO A 57 -6.37 7.90 12.04
CA PRO A 57 -5.27 8.14 12.97
C PRO A 57 -3.92 7.99 12.26
N LEU A 58 -3.01 8.94 12.47
CA LEU A 58 -1.68 8.96 11.87
C LEU A 58 -0.58 8.92 12.96
N PRO A 59 0.61 8.35 12.68
CA PRO A 59 0.97 7.69 11.43
C PRO A 59 0.24 6.35 11.27
N VAL A 60 0.07 5.92 10.02
CA VAL A 60 -0.47 4.60 9.70
C VAL A 60 0.31 3.94 8.57
N ASP A 61 0.61 2.66 8.75
CA ASP A 61 1.28 1.86 7.74
C ASP A 61 0.25 1.20 6.82
N LEU A 62 0.44 1.37 5.51
CA LEU A 62 -0.38 0.76 4.47
C LEU A 62 0.47 -0.16 3.60
N THR A 63 0.15 -1.44 3.62
CA THR A 63 0.80 -2.44 2.78
C THR A 63 0.03 -2.59 1.48
N PHE A 64 0.72 -2.36 0.37
CA PHE A 64 0.19 -2.59 -0.97
C PHE A 64 0.86 -3.80 -1.60
N ARG A 65 0.16 -4.45 -2.53
CA ARG A 65 0.73 -5.50 -3.37
C ARG A 65 0.74 -5.07 -4.83
N ILE A 66 1.82 -5.40 -5.52
CA ILE A 66 1.97 -5.28 -6.98
C ILE A 66 2.49 -6.61 -7.52
N PRO A 67 2.27 -6.95 -8.81
CA PRO A 67 2.75 -8.22 -9.35
C PRO A 67 4.27 -8.38 -9.19
N ASP A 68 4.75 -9.61 -9.01
CA ASP A 68 6.16 -9.88 -8.72
C ASP A 68 7.11 -9.50 -9.89
N ASP A 69 6.59 -9.46 -11.12
CA ASP A 69 7.32 -9.06 -12.32
C ASP A 69 7.40 -7.53 -12.54
N THR A 70 6.98 -6.74 -11.55
CA THR A 70 7.00 -5.27 -11.59
C THR A 70 8.24 -4.67 -10.95
N ASN A 71 8.53 -3.42 -11.32
CA ASN A 71 9.58 -2.63 -10.70
C ASN A 71 8.97 -1.37 -10.07
N LEU A 72 8.95 -1.29 -8.74
CA LEU A 72 8.54 -0.08 -8.00
C LEU A 72 9.63 0.99 -8.13
N ILE A 73 9.30 2.12 -8.75
CA ILE A 73 10.28 3.17 -9.09
C ILE A 73 10.19 4.40 -8.20
N ALA A 74 9.01 4.67 -7.62
CA ALA A 74 8.80 5.86 -6.80
C ALA A 74 7.71 5.63 -5.76
N VAL A 75 7.91 6.21 -4.57
CA VAL A 75 6.87 6.40 -3.55
C VAL A 75 7.01 7.81 -3.00
N ALA A 76 5.96 8.61 -3.13
CA ALA A 76 5.97 10.03 -2.82
C ALA A 76 4.69 10.49 -2.13
N PHE A 77 4.69 11.71 -1.62
CA PHE A 77 3.49 12.42 -1.19
C PHE A 77 3.50 13.86 -1.70
N GLU A 78 2.32 14.42 -1.90
CA GLU A 78 2.13 15.80 -2.32
C GLU A 78 2.26 16.73 -1.11
N SER A 79 3.20 17.67 -1.18
CA SER A 79 3.33 18.77 -0.22
C SER A 79 2.20 19.78 -0.36
N GLU A 80 2.08 20.71 0.60
CA GLU A 80 1.09 21.80 0.53
C GLU A 80 1.24 22.70 -0.72
N ASN A 81 2.42 22.73 -1.33
CA ASN A 81 2.71 23.51 -2.54
C ASN A 81 2.47 22.74 -3.84
N GLY A 82 2.08 21.46 -3.77
CA GLY A 82 1.89 20.59 -4.94
C GLY A 82 3.14 19.83 -5.39
N ASP A 83 4.29 20.04 -4.73
CA ASP A 83 5.53 19.29 -5.03
C ASP A 83 5.43 17.85 -4.52
N LEU A 84 5.98 16.89 -5.27
CA LEU A 84 6.13 15.50 -4.84
C LEU A 84 7.42 15.33 -4.02
N LEU A 85 7.27 14.89 -2.77
CA LEU A 85 8.37 14.59 -1.85
C LEU A 85 8.44 13.08 -1.60
N ASN A 86 9.65 12.54 -1.38
CA ASN A 86 9.82 11.11 -1.09
C ASN A 86 9.08 10.72 0.19
N ALA A 87 8.27 9.68 0.12
CA ALA A 87 7.59 9.11 1.28
C ALA A 87 8.48 8.09 1.99
N THR A 88 8.25 7.90 3.28
CA THR A 88 8.81 6.79 4.04
C THR A 88 8.11 5.50 3.64
N PHE A 89 8.87 4.50 3.20
CA PHE A 89 8.33 3.18 2.86
C PHE A 89 9.34 2.06 3.11
N GLU A 90 8.84 0.86 3.36
CA GLU A 90 9.60 -0.38 3.36
C GLU A 90 9.65 -0.94 1.94
N PRO A 91 10.83 -1.35 1.43
CA PRO A 91 10.98 -1.81 0.06
C PRO A 91 10.20 -3.12 -0.19
N PRO A 92 9.84 -3.39 -1.46
CA PRO A 92 9.04 -4.56 -1.79
C PRO A 92 9.77 -5.87 -1.45
N THR A 93 9.00 -6.81 -0.89
CA THR A 93 9.43 -8.18 -0.63
C THR A 93 8.54 -9.16 -1.39
N SER A 94 9.15 -10.16 -2.03
CA SER A 94 8.41 -11.15 -2.82
C SER A 94 7.55 -12.04 -1.93
N ASN A 95 6.32 -12.30 -2.38
CA ASN A 95 5.30 -13.14 -1.76
C ASN A 95 4.51 -13.89 -2.85
N GLY A 96 5.15 -14.89 -3.46
CA GLY A 96 4.55 -15.71 -4.50
C GLY A 96 4.43 -14.97 -5.82
N ALA A 97 3.19 -14.78 -6.32
CA ALA A 97 2.92 -14.06 -7.57
C ALA A 97 2.90 -12.52 -7.39
N TRP A 98 3.12 -12.04 -6.17
CA TRP A 98 3.04 -10.64 -5.79
C TRP A 98 4.30 -10.26 -5.03
N GLN A 99 4.64 -8.98 -5.04
CA GLN A 99 5.54 -8.35 -4.07
C GLN A 99 4.74 -7.35 -3.24
N MET A 100 5.11 -7.21 -1.96
CA MET A 100 4.43 -6.34 -1.00
C MET A 100 5.39 -5.29 -0.47
N PHE A 101 4.94 -4.03 -0.39
CA PHE A 101 5.68 -2.93 0.18
C PHE A 101 4.76 -2.13 1.12
N THR A 102 5.34 -1.47 2.11
CA THR A 102 4.58 -0.75 3.14
C THR A 102 4.90 0.73 3.08
N VAL A 103 3.88 1.58 2.91
CA VAL A 103 4.01 3.04 2.94
C VAL A 103 3.58 3.56 4.30
N THR A 104 4.43 4.35 4.95
CA THR A 104 4.08 5.05 6.19
C THR A 104 3.42 6.38 5.84
N VAL A 105 2.12 6.47 6.10
CA VAL A 105 1.33 7.68 5.92
C VAL A 105 1.43 8.52 7.19
N GLU A 106 2.14 9.64 7.11
CA GLU A 106 2.37 10.58 8.22
C GLU A 106 1.42 11.78 8.16
N GLN A 107 0.91 12.11 6.98
CA GLN A 107 0.08 13.28 6.72
C GLN A 107 -1.15 12.92 5.90
N ASN A 108 -2.26 13.64 6.09
CA ASN A 108 -3.49 13.40 5.32
C ASN A 108 -3.50 14.18 3.99
N VAL A 109 -2.53 13.85 3.14
CA VAL A 109 -2.33 14.41 1.78
C VAL A 109 -2.43 13.30 0.74
N ILE A 110 -2.24 13.64 -0.54
CA ILE A 110 -2.16 12.61 -1.59
C ILE A 110 -0.79 11.93 -1.50
N TYR A 111 -0.79 10.61 -1.50
CA TYR A 111 0.38 9.78 -1.66
C TYR A 111 0.35 9.14 -3.04
N ARG A 112 1.54 8.92 -3.60
CA ARG A 112 1.74 8.32 -4.90
C ARG A 112 2.69 7.14 -4.81
N PHE A 113 2.40 6.07 -5.52
CA PHE A 113 3.42 5.10 -5.89
C PHE A 113 3.37 4.82 -7.39
N GLU A 114 4.54 4.57 -7.96
CA GLU A 114 4.71 4.33 -9.39
C GLU A 114 5.49 3.04 -9.61
N TYR A 115 5.05 2.24 -10.58
CA TYR A 115 5.76 1.04 -10.98
C TYR A 115 5.62 0.75 -12.47
N TYR A 116 6.62 0.07 -13.03
CA TYR A 116 6.52 -0.50 -14.36
C TYR A 116 6.10 -1.97 -14.31
N GLN A 117 5.22 -2.36 -15.23
CA GLN A 117 4.83 -3.74 -15.44
C GLN A 117 4.94 -4.13 -16.93
N PRO A 118 5.46 -5.32 -17.27
CA PRO A 118 5.56 -5.77 -18.65
C PRO A 118 4.21 -5.75 -19.40
N LEU A 119 4.24 -5.30 -20.65
CA LEU A 119 3.13 -5.47 -21.58
C LEU A 119 3.21 -6.87 -22.22
N THR A 120 2.04 -7.45 -22.52
CA THR A 120 2.00 -8.63 -23.40
C THR A 120 1.97 -8.19 -24.86
N PHE A 121 2.94 -8.64 -25.65
CA PHE A 121 3.04 -8.34 -27.08
C PHE A 121 2.53 -9.50 -27.93
N ARG A 122 1.60 -9.22 -28.85
CA ARG A 122 1.13 -10.15 -29.89
C ARG A 122 1.12 -9.45 -31.23
N GLY A 123 2.28 -9.41 -31.89
CA GLY A 123 2.47 -8.65 -33.12
C GLY A 123 2.24 -7.15 -32.89
N ASN A 124 1.19 -6.60 -33.49
CA ASN A 124 0.80 -5.20 -33.31
C ASN A 124 -0.12 -4.97 -32.10
N GLU A 125 -0.60 -6.02 -31.45
CA GLU A 125 -1.43 -5.90 -30.24
C GLU A 125 -0.56 -5.80 -28.98
N ARG A 126 -0.92 -4.85 -28.10
CA ARG A 126 -0.39 -4.75 -26.73
C ARG A 126 -1.54 -4.97 -25.77
N THR A 127 -1.37 -5.88 -24.81
CA THR A 127 -2.37 -6.18 -23.80
C THR A 127 -1.80 -5.92 -22.41
N PHE A 128 -2.60 -5.28 -21.56
CA PHE A 128 -2.30 -5.03 -20.17
C PHE A 128 -3.51 -5.37 -19.30
N SER A 129 -3.28 -5.85 -18.09
CA SER A 129 -4.34 -6.15 -17.12
C SER A 129 -3.95 -5.59 -15.78
N TYR A 130 -4.76 -4.64 -15.30
CA TYR A 130 -4.60 -4.06 -13.98
C TYR A 130 -5.58 -4.71 -12.99
N LEU A 131 -5.08 -5.09 -11.81
CA LEU A 131 -5.91 -5.58 -10.71
C LEU A 131 -5.70 -4.72 -9.48
N TRP A 132 -6.77 -4.05 -9.03
CA TRP A 132 -6.82 -3.46 -7.70
C TRP A 132 -7.09 -4.56 -6.67
N ASP A 133 -6.23 -4.66 -5.65
CA ASP A 133 -6.25 -5.74 -4.65
C ASP A 133 -7.51 -5.73 -3.76
N HIS A 134 -8.17 -4.58 -3.58
CA HIS A 134 -9.24 -4.39 -2.57
C HIS A 134 -8.78 -4.59 -1.10
N SER A 135 -7.46 -4.59 -0.84
CA SER A 135 -6.92 -4.62 0.54
C SER A 135 -7.43 -3.47 1.43
N TYR A 136 -7.89 -2.38 0.81
CA TYR A 136 -8.54 -1.27 1.50
C TYR A 136 -9.88 -0.94 0.84
N ALA A 137 -10.89 -0.64 1.67
CA ALA A 137 -12.12 -0.05 1.18
C ALA A 137 -11.82 1.32 0.55
N VAL A 138 -12.38 1.60 -0.62
CA VAL A 138 -12.17 2.84 -1.36
C VAL A 138 -13.49 3.58 -1.52
N LYS A 139 -13.56 4.83 -1.09
CA LYS A 139 -14.77 5.66 -1.23
C LYS A 139 -14.93 6.20 -2.65
N SER A 140 -13.85 6.61 -3.30
CA SER A 140 -13.84 7.10 -4.68
C SER A 140 -12.69 6.46 -5.45
N PHE A 141 -13.01 5.65 -6.45
CA PHE A 141 -12.03 5.00 -7.31
C PHE A 141 -12.14 5.56 -8.74
N LEU A 142 -11.05 6.13 -9.25
CA LEU A 142 -10.94 6.65 -10.60
C LEU A 142 -9.81 5.92 -11.35
N TYR A 143 -9.98 5.78 -12.65
CA TYR A 143 -8.93 5.29 -13.54
C TYR A 143 -8.89 6.13 -14.83
N ALA A 144 -7.69 6.32 -15.37
CA ALA A 144 -7.43 7.01 -16.62
C ALA A 144 -6.37 6.27 -17.45
N PHE A 145 -6.47 6.42 -18.76
CA PHE A 145 -5.54 5.92 -19.78
C PHE A 145 -5.00 7.09 -20.59
#